data_AF-A0A0G1RDT7-F1
#
_entry.id   AF-A0A0G1RDT7-F1
#
_cell.length_a   1.000
_cell.length_b   1.000
_cell.length_c   1.000
_cell.angle_alpha   90.00
_cell.angle_beta   90.00
_cell.angle_gamma   90.00
#
_symmetry.space_group_name_H-M   'P 1'
#
loop_
_entity.id
_entity.type
_entity.pdbx_description
1 polymer ?
#
loop_
_entity_poly.entity_id
_entity_poly.type
_entity_poly.pdbx_seq_one_letter_code
_entity_poly.pdbx_strand_id
1 'polypeptide(L)' 'MSDGNIPSNTARYINHSCAPNCEADGPRGHVYISALRKIKKGEELTYDYGEEYFDKHIKPKGCLCIKCTKHKR' A
#
# COMPACT_ATOMS: atom_id res chain seq x y z
N MET A 1 9.84 18.24 -0.90
CA MET A 1 10.34 16.92 -0.48
C MET A 1 9.83 16.71 0.94
N SER A 2 8.81 15.87 1.10
CA SER A 2 8.23 15.59 2.41
C SER A 2 8.89 14.34 2.95
N ASP A 3 9.77 14.53 3.93
CA ASP A 3 10.53 13.47 4.57
C ASP A 3 9.57 12.58 5.36
N GLY A 4 9.27 11.38 4.85
CA GLY A 4 8.35 10.41 5.46
C GLY A 4 8.93 9.69 6.69
N ASN A 5 10.03 10.17 7.25
CA ASN A 5 10.76 9.56 8.36
C ASN A 5 10.29 10.11 9.72
N ILE A 6 8.98 10.07 9.97
CA ILE A 6 8.42 10.31 11.30
C ILE A 6 8.09 8.97 11.97
N PRO A 7 8.61 8.69 13.19
CA PRO A 7 8.44 7.41 13.88
C PRO A 7 6.97 7.07 14.20
N SER A 8 6.07 8.05 14.11
CA SER A 8 4.63 7.87 14.36
C SER A 8 3.83 7.38 13.15
N ASN A 9 4.46 7.12 11.99
CA ASN A 9 3.75 6.73 10.78
C ASN A 9 3.58 5.20 10.69
N THR A 10 2.57 4.65 11.37
CA THR A 10 2.20 3.22 11.26
C THR A 10 1.90 2.80 9.81
N ALA A 11 1.59 3.75 8.92
CA ALA A 11 1.40 3.49 7.50
C ALA A 11 2.64 2.92 6.80
N ARG A 12 3.85 3.10 7.35
CA ARG A 12 5.09 2.54 6.78
C ARG A 12 5.14 1.01 6.74
N TYR A 13 4.31 0.35 7.56
CA TYR A 13 4.25 -1.11 7.66
C TYR A 13 3.13 -1.71 6.82
N ILE A 14 2.28 -0.88 6.21
CA ILE A 14 1.12 -1.35 5.45
C ILE A 14 1.62 -1.79 4.07
N ASN A 15 1.47 -3.07 3.75
CA ASN A 15 1.99 -3.65 2.52
C ASN A 15 1.25 -3.16 1.27
N HIS A 16 1.93 -3.23 0.12
CA HIS A 16 1.30 -3.01 -1.17
C HIS A 16 0.39 -4.20 -1.58
N SER A 17 -0.77 -3.88 -2.16
CA SER A 17 -1.61 -4.86 -2.86
C SER A 17 -2.19 -4.26 -4.14
N CYS A 18 -2.16 -5.03 -5.24
CA CYS A 18 -2.83 -4.64 -6.50
C CYS A 18 -4.37 -4.75 -6.44
N ALA A 19 -4.92 -5.15 -5.30
CA ALA A 19 -6.33 -5.02 -4.93
C ALA A 19 -6.37 -4.60 -3.45
N PRO A 20 -6.07 -3.33 -3.15
CA PRO A 20 -5.96 -2.87 -1.78
C PRO A 20 -7.33 -2.82 -1.10
N ASN A 21 -7.33 -2.86 0.22
CA ASN A 21 -8.53 -2.60 1.03
C ASN A 21 -8.55 -1.18 1.60
N CYS A 22 -7.44 -0.46 1.50
CA CYS A 22 -7.31 0.94 1.88
C CYS A 22 -6.81 1.79 0.70
N GLU A 23 -7.19 3.05 0.67
CA GLU A 23 -6.61 4.06 -0.19
C GLU A 23 -5.73 5.01 0.62
N ALA A 24 -4.70 5.53 -0.01
CA ALA A 24 -3.82 6.55 0.55
C ALA A 24 -4.15 7.89 -0.11
N ASP A 25 -4.83 8.78 0.61
CA ASP A 25 -5.16 10.13 0.13
C ASP A 25 -4.75 11.17 1.19
N GLY A 26 -4.38 12.37 0.76
CA GLY A 26 -4.12 13.44 1.72
C GLY A 26 -3.46 14.69 1.14
N PRO A 27 -3.59 15.83 1.85
CA PRO A 27 -3.00 17.10 1.43
C PRO A 27 -1.47 16.98 1.36
N ARG A 28 -0.88 17.67 0.36
CA ARG A 28 0.56 17.69 0.05
C ARG A 28 1.45 17.61 1.31
N GLY A 29 1.95 16.40 1.59
CA GLY A 29 2.85 16.11 2.71
C GLY A 29 2.29 15.22 3.82
N HIS A 30 0.99 14.93 3.81
CA HIS A 30 0.33 13.99 4.74
C HIS A 30 -0.39 12.90 3.95
N VAL A 31 -0.13 11.65 4.33
CA VAL A 31 -0.81 10.47 3.77
C VAL A 31 -1.82 9.99 4.81
N TYR A 32 -3.11 10.05 4.50
CA TYR A 32 -4.16 9.42 5.28
C TYR A 32 -4.54 8.08 4.63
N ILE A 33 -4.66 7.05 5.46
CA ILE A 33 -5.06 5.73 5.01
C ILE A 33 -6.54 5.55 5.32
N SER A 34 -7.37 5.57 4.28
CA SER A 34 -8.83 5.43 4.37
C SER A 34 -9.24 4.03 3.93
N ALA A 35 -10.16 3.39 4.65
CA ALA A 35 -10.64 2.05 4.27
C ALA A 35 -11.68 2.16 3.15
N LEU A 36 -11.41 1.52 2.00
CA LEU A 36 -12.33 1.46 0.84
C LEU A 36 -13.53 0.53 1.09
N ARG A 37 -13.40 -0.38 2.05
CA ARG A 37 -14.42 -1.37 2.43
C ARG A 37 -14.38 -1.64 3.92
N LYS A 38 -15.39 -2.33 4.44
CA LYS A 38 -15.33 -2.87 5.81
C LYS A 38 -14.19 -3.89 5.91
N ILE A 39 -13.25 -3.63 6.81
CA ILE A 39 -12.09 -4.49 7.11
C ILE A 39 -12.38 -5.18 8.45
N LYS A 40 -12.31 -6.51 8.49
CA LYS A 40 -12.49 -7.28 9.71
C LYS A 40 -11.25 -7.18 10.59
N LYS A 41 -11.44 -7.30 11.90
CA LYS A 41 -10.33 -7.38 12.87
C LYS A 41 -9.43 -8.56 12.50
N GLY A 42 -8.15 -8.26 12.22
CA GLY A 42 -7.15 -9.26 11.80
C GLY A 42 -6.92 -9.39 10.29
N GLU A 43 -7.70 -8.70 9.44
CA GLU A 43 -7.33 -8.55 8.03
C GLU A 43 -6.12 -7.61 7.89
N GLU A 44 -5.15 -8.00 7.05
CA GLU A 44 -3.99 -7.15 6.73
C GLU A 44 -4.45 -5.90 5.99
N LEU A 45 -4.03 -4.73 6.47
CA LEU A 45 -4.25 -3.47 5.75
C LEU A 45 -3.30 -3.42 4.56
N THR A 46 -3.81 -3.04 3.39
CA THR A 46 -3.03 -2.88 2.17
C THR A 46 -3.50 -1.66 1.38
N TYR A 47 -2.58 -0.91 0.80
CA TYR A 47 -2.88 0.25 -0.05
C TYR A 47 -2.05 0.24 -1.33
N ASP A 48 -2.47 1.05 -2.31
CA ASP A 48 -1.70 1.24 -3.54
C ASP A 48 -0.57 2.24 -3.32
N TYR A 49 0.67 1.84 -3.61
CA TYR A 49 1.84 2.70 -3.42
C TYR A 49 2.02 3.72 -4.54
N GLY A 50 1.13 3.72 -5.53
CA GLY A 50 1.23 4.48 -6.76
C GLY A 50 1.92 3.69 -7.87
N GLU A 51 1.47 3.93 -9.10
CA GLU A 51 2.00 3.29 -10.31
C GLU A 51 3.51 3.53 -10.48
N GLU A 52 3.99 4.74 -10.18
CA GLU A 52 5.41 5.07 -10.29
C GLU A 52 6.30 4.23 -9.36
N TYR A 53 5.89 4.07 -8.09
CA TYR A 53 6.63 3.25 -7.14
C TYR A 53 6.53 1.77 -7.51
N PHE A 54 5.35 1.34 -7.94
CA PHE A 54 5.11 -0.01 -8.40
C PHE A 54 6.04 -0.36 -9.58
N ASP A 55 6.10 0.47 -10.60
CA ASP A 55 6.91 0.21 -11.81
C ASP A 55 8.42 0.26 -11.51
N LYS A 56 8.86 1.20 -10.66
CA LYS A 56 10.29 1.37 -10.32
C LYS A 56 10.82 0.31 -9.32
N HIS A 57 10.01 -0.13 -8.36
CA HIS A 57 10.49 -0.94 -7.23
C HIS A 57 9.85 -2.33 -7.11
N ILE A 58 8.58 -2.49 -7.51
CA ILE A 58 7.81 -3.72 -7.28
C ILE A 58 7.80 -4.60 -8.53
N LYS A 59 7.42 -4.06 -9.69
CA LYS A 59 7.38 -4.73 -10.98
C LYS A 59 8.69 -5.45 -11.36
N PRO A 60 9.89 -4.84 -11.23
CA PRO A 60 11.15 -5.53 -11.55
C PRO A 60 11.47 -6.70 -10.60
N LYS A 61 11.00 -6.65 -9.35
CA LYS A 61 11.17 -7.74 -8.36
C LYS A 61 10.04 -8.77 -8.41
N GLY A 62 8.94 -8.43 -9.07
CA GLY A 62 7.68 -9.17 -9.08
C GLY A 62 6.85 -8.86 -7.82
N CYS A 63 5.60 -8.42 -8.04
CA CYS A 63 4.68 -8.20 -6.94
C CYS A 63 4.31 -9.51 -6.24
N LEU A 64 4.52 -9.57 -4.93
CA LEU A 64 4.20 -10.72 -4.08
C LEU A 64 2.84 -10.58 -3.35
N CYS A 65 2.03 -9.59 -3.74
CA CYS A 65 0.69 -9.47 -3.15
C CYS A 65 -0.17 -10.71 -3.44
N ILE A 66 -1.15 -10.98 -2.56
CA ILE A 66 -2.06 -12.14 -2.66
C ILE A 66 -2.70 -12.26 -4.05
N LYS A 67 -2.99 -11.13 -4.71
CA LYS A 67 -3.55 -11.12 -6.07
C LYS A 67 -2.53 -11.61 -7.10
N CYS A 68 -1.32 -11.06 -7.11
CA CYS A 68 -0.28 -11.37 -8.10
C CYS A 68 0.33 -12.76 -7.89
N THR A 69 0.46 -13.22 -6.64
CA THR A 69 0.94 -14.58 -6.34
C THR A 69 -0.05 -15.65 -6.78
N LYS A 70 -1.36 -15.38 -6.73
CA LYS A 70 -2.40 -16.29 -7.26
C LYS A 70 -2.34 -16.51 -8.77
N HIS A 71 -1.73 -15.59 -9.54
CA HIS A 71 -1.60 -15.69 -10.99
C HIS A 71 -0.32 -16.42 -11.47
N LYS A 72 0.57 -16.84 -10.56
CA LYS A 72 1.76 -17.65 -10.91
C LYS A 72 1.48 -19.17 -10.87
N ARG A 73 0.33 -19.62 -11.38
CA ARG A 73 0.03 -21.04 -11.59
C ARG A 73 0.04 -21.39 -13.06
#